data_AF-A0A4V6BJ73-F1
#
_entry.id   AF-A0A4V6BJ73-F1
#
_cell.length_a   1.000
_cell.length_b   1.000
_cell.length_c   1.000
_cell.angle_alpha   90.00
_cell.angle_beta   90.00
_cell.angle_gamma   90.00
#
_symmetry.space_group_name_H-M   'P 1'
#
loop_
_entity.id
_entity.type
_entity.pdbx_description
1 polymer ?
#
loop_
_entity_poly.entity_id
_entity_poly.type
_entity_poly.pdbx_seq_one_letter_code
_entity_poly.pdbx_strand_id
1 'polypeptide(L)'
;MKRLLVYDLQSNTHTKLVDLLQLHKEEVYIEEAVGISDVFRKLAFGKKAPLTEDSNNLLVVRLNVPDMEILDFLGYLHKSKPALRIILYTSESIQWLEKLNLITGKSLIPVSIIVTTKINDVVRNLLELKELKA
;
A
#
# COMPACT_ATOMS: atom_id res chain seq x y z
N MET A 1 -2.97 -8.26 15.22
CA MET A 1 -2.61 -6.85 14.96
C MET A 1 -1.98 -6.78 13.57
N LYS A 2 -2.58 -6.08 12.61
CA LYS A 2 -2.10 -5.95 11.23
C LYS A 2 -0.96 -4.95 11.18
N ARG A 3 0.09 -5.18 10.39
CA ARG A 3 1.14 -4.17 10.17
C ARG A 3 0.88 -3.40 8.89
N LEU A 4 0.95 -2.09 9.00
CA LEU A 4 0.78 -1.16 7.89
C LEU A 4 2.10 -0.46 7.66
N LEU A 5 2.63 -0.54 6.45
CA LEU A 5 3.72 0.33 6.02
C LEU A 5 3.13 1.42 5.14
N VAL A 6 3.17 2.66 5.61
CA VAL A 6 2.62 3.83 4.91
C VAL A 6 3.75 4.56 4.22
N TYR A 7 3.66 4.70 2.90
CA TYR A 7 4.54 5.52 2.08
C TYR A 7 3.72 6.63 1.43
N ASP A 8 3.83 7.84 1.99
CA ASP A 8 3.23 9.06 1.46
C ASP A 8 4.23 10.22 1.60
N LEU A 9 4.64 10.78 0.47
CA LEU A 9 5.60 11.89 0.41
C LEU A 9 4.96 13.28 0.63
N GLN A 10 3.63 13.38 0.73
CA GLN A 10 2.93 14.64 0.94
C GLN A 10 2.49 14.80 2.39
N SER A 11 3.18 15.70 3.11
CA SER A 11 3.02 15.94 4.54
C SER A 11 1.56 16.08 5.02
N ASN A 12 0.74 16.88 4.32
CA ASN A 12 -0.58 17.28 4.86
C ASN A 12 -1.64 16.17 4.80
N THR A 13 -1.59 15.29 3.81
CA THR A 13 -2.53 14.16 3.70
C THR A 13 -1.97 12.92 4.39
N HIS A 14 -0.63 12.80 4.45
CA HIS A 14 0.05 11.79 5.24
C HIS A 14 -0.38 11.88 6.72
N THR A 15 -0.34 13.08 7.31
CA THR A 15 -0.83 13.30 8.68
C THR A 15 -2.30 12.88 8.83
N LYS A 16 -3.18 13.26 7.90
CA LYS A 16 -4.59 12.86 7.95
C LYS A 16 -4.79 11.33 7.85
N LEU A 17 -4.03 10.65 7.00
CA LEU A 17 -4.10 9.20 6.86
C LEU A 17 -3.66 8.54 8.15
N VAL A 18 -2.49 8.92 8.67
CA VAL A 18 -1.95 8.36 9.91
C VAL A 18 -2.89 8.64 11.07
N ASP A 19 -3.43 9.85 11.21
CA ASP A 19 -4.40 10.21 12.26
C ASP A 19 -5.65 9.32 12.22
N LEU A 20 -6.22 9.09 11.03
CA LEU A 20 -7.36 8.19 10.85
C LEU A 20 -7.01 6.74 11.20
N LEU A 21 -5.82 6.28 10.83
CA LEU A 21 -5.36 4.93 11.14
C LEU A 21 -5.07 4.75 12.64
N GLN A 22 -4.61 5.79 13.33
CA GLN A 22 -4.35 5.78 14.78
C GLN A 22 -5.62 5.58 15.60
N LEU A 23 -6.80 5.93 15.07
CA LEU A 23 -8.09 5.59 15.69
C LEU A 23 -8.28 4.06 15.83
N HIS A 24 -7.54 3.27 15.06
CA HIS A 24 -7.59 1.80 15.05
C HIS A 24 -6.31 1.15 15.62
N LYS A 25 -5.51 1.88 16.42
CA LYS A 25 -4.21 1.44 16.96
C LYS A 25 -4.20 0.10 17.73
N GLU A 26 -5.35 -0.35 18.22
CA GLU A 26 -5.48 -1.67 18.88
C GLU A 26 -5.48 -2.83 17.86
N GLU A 27 -5.88 -2.54 16.62
CA GLU A 27 -5.95 -3.50 15.53
C GLU A 27 -4.77 -3.38 14.55
N VAL A 28 -4.20 -2.18 14.42
CA VAL A 28 -3.13 -1.88 13.44
C VAL A 28 -1.87 -1.31 14.10
N TYR A 29 -0.72 -1.77 13.61
CA TYR A 29 0.58 -1.18 13.90
C TYR A 29 1.10 -0.47 12.66
N ILE A 30 1.34 0.84 12.79
CA ILE A 30 1.70 1.71 11.66
C ILE A 30 3.21 1.98 11.69
N GLU A 31 3.89 1.66 10.60
CA GLU A 31 5.22 2.14 10.28
C GLU A 31 5.12 3.08 9.09
N GLU A 32 5.81 4.21 9.14
CA GLU A 32 5.85 5.19 8.05
C GLU A 32 7.19 5.09 7.33
N ALA A 33 7.21 5.18 6.00
CA ALA A 33 8.42 5.23 5.19
C ALA A 33 8.60 6.59 4.53
N VAL A 34 9.83 7.10 4.55
CA VAL A 34 10.17 8.44 4.04
C VAL A 34 10.74 8.41 2.61
N GLY A 35 10.78 7.25 1.96
CA GLY A 35 11.32 7.06 0.62
C GLY A 35 11.27 5.59 0.18
N ILE A 36 11.39 5.33 -1.13
CA ILE A 36 11.35 3.98 -1.71
C ILE A 36 12.41 3.06 -1.09
N SER A 37 13.64 3.56 -0.90
CA SER A 37 14.71 2.78 -0.25
C SER A 37 14.37 2.39 1.19
N ASP A 38 13.66 3.26 1.93
CA ASP A 38 13.19 2.96 3.28
C ASP A 38 12.05 1.93 3.28
N VAL A 39 11.18 1.99 2.26
CA VAL A 39 10.16 0.96 2.04
C VAL A 39 10.82 -0.40 1.83
N PHE A 40 11.82 -0.50 0.94
CA PHE A 40 12.57 -1.74 0.71
C PHE A 40 13.19 -2.29 1.99
N ARG A 41 13.89 -1.42 2.73
CA ARG A 41 14.52 -1.79 3.99
C ARG A 41 13.51 -2.36 4.99
N LYS A 42 12.33 -1.73 5.11
CA LYS A 42 11.29 -2.16 6.06
C LYS A 42 10.53 -3.39 5.60
N LEU A 43 10.35 -3.58 4.30
CA LEU A 43 9.80 -4.81 3.73
C LEU A 43 10.72 -6.00 3.98
N ALA A 44 12.04 -5.82 3.86
CA ALA A 44 13.03 -6.87 4.04
C ALA A 44 13.41 -7.12 5.51
N PHE A 45 13.52 -6.06 6.32
CA PHE A 45 14.12 -6.10 7.66
C PHE A 45 13.30 -5.32 8.72
N GLY A 46 11.98 -5.19 8.54
CA GLY A 46 11.12 -4.47 9.47
C GLY A 46 11.24 -4.96 10.93
N LYS A 47 10.96 -4.08 11.89
CA LYS A 47 11.22 -4.28 13.33
C LYS A 47 10.56 -5.53 13.95
N LYS A 48 9.55 -6.12 13.32
CA LYS A 48 8.84 -7.33 13.76
C LYS A 48 8.54 -8.25 12.57
N ALA A 49 9.53 -9.04 12.14
CA ALA A 49 9.48 -9.90 10.95
C ALA A 49 9.29 -9.15 9.60
N PRO A 50 9.68 -9.73 8.46
CA PRO A 50 9.42 -9.13 7.15
C PRO A 50 7.91 -8.95 6.93
N LEU A 51 7.49 -7.75 6.49
CA LEU A 51 6.08 -7.46 6.16
C LEU A 51 5.50 -8.47 5.15
N THR A 52 6.37 -9.10 4.37
CA THR A 52 6.02 -10.00 3.27
C THR A 52 5.63 -11.41 3.70
N GLU A 53 5.76 -11.77 4.98
CA GLU A 53 5.48 -13.12 5.49
C GLU A 53 4.05 -13.30 5.99
N ASP A 54 3.32 -12.21 6.28
CA ASP A 54 1.92 -12.26 6.73
C ASP A 54 0.99 -11.57 5.72
N SER A 55 0.05 -12.34 5.18
CA SER A 55 -0.99 -11.88 4.24
C SER A 55 -1.94 -10.80 4.79
N ASN A 56 -1.90 -10.56 6.11
CA ASN A 56 -2.64 -9.49 6.77
C ASN A 56 -1.88 -8.17 6.82
N ASN A 57 -0.60 -8.16 6.45
CA ASN A 57 0.20 -6.95 6.35
C ASN A 57 -0.06 -6.24 5.03
N LEU A 58 -0.06 -4.90 5.09
CA LEU A 58 -0.42 -4.07 3.96
C LEU A 58 0.61 -2.97 3.76
N LEU A 59 0.95 -2.73 2.49
CA LEU A 59 1.67 -1.55 2.06
C LEU A 59 0.65 -0.52 1.56
N VAL A 60 0.60 0.65 2.16
CA VAL A 60 -0.22 1.77 1.69
C VAL A 60 0.71 2.74 0.97
N VAL A 61 0.47 2.95 -0.32
CA VAL A 61 1.26 3.84 -1.17
C VAL A 61 0.38 4.97 -1.65
N ARG A 62 0.79 6.22 -1.39
CA ARG A 62 0.16 7.37 -2.02
C ARG A 62 0.91 7.81 -3.27
N LEU A 63 0.14 8.11 -4.30
CA LEU A 63 0.64 8.58 -5.58
C LEU A 63 -0.01 9.89 -5.97
N ASN A 64 0.81 10.94 -6.11
CA ASN A 64 0.34 12.28 -6.42
C ASN A 64 0.61 12.71 -7.86
N VAL A 65 1.62 12.13 -8.51
CA VAL A 65 1.97 12.36 -9.93
C VAL A 65 2.53 11.04 -10.45
N PRO A 66 2.27 10.63 -11.72
CA PRO A 66 2.91 9.48 -12.34
C PRO A 66 4.43 9.55 -12.25
N ASP A 67 4.95 8.97 -11.18
CA ASP A 67 6.36 8.75 -10.94
C ASP A 67 6.71 7.36 -11.45
N MET A 68 7.51 7.34 -12.52
CA MET A 68 7.97 6.10 -13.14
C MET A 68 8.77 5.25 -12.15
N GLU A 69 9.47 5.87 -11.19
CA GLU A 69 10.23 5.15 -10.17
C GLU A 69 9.29 4.35 -9.25
N ILE A 70 8.15 4.94 -8.86
CA ILE A 70 7.16 4.25 -8.03
C ILE A 70 6.43 3.16 -8.83
N LEU A 71 6.20 3.38 -10.13
CA LEU A 71 5.63 2.36 -11.00
C LEU A 71 6.53 1.13 -11.14
N ASP A 72 7.82 1.35 -11.43
CA ASP A 72 8.81 0.26 -11.54
C ASP A 72 8.94 -0.47 -10.20
N PHE A 73 8.93 0.28 -9.10
CA PHE A 73 8.91 -0.26 -7.75
C PHE A 73 7.70 -1.17 -7.49
N LEU A 74 6.48 -0.73 -7.83
CA LEU A 74 5.27 -1.53 -7.69
C LEU A 74 5.30 -2.78 -8.57
N GLY A 75 5.80 -2.64 -9.81
CA GLY A 75 6.03 -3.76 -10.72
C GLY A 75 7.01 -4.80 -10.16
N TYR A 76 8.11 -4.34 -9.55
CA TYR A 76 9.06 -5.19 -8.85
C TYR A 76 8.43 -5.91 -7.66
N LEU A 77 7.70 -5.19 -6.80
CA LEU A 77 7.04 -5.78 -5.64
C LEU A 77 6.01 -6.83 -6.03
N HIS A 78 5.22 -6.57 -7.08
CA HIS A 78 4.27 -7.54 -7.58
C HIS A 78 4.94 -8.86 -8.01
N LYS A 79 6.08 -8.76 -8.72
CA LYS A 79 6.83 -9.94 -9.19
C LYS A 79 7.53 -10.68 -8.05
N SER A 80 8.18 -9.95 -7.14
CA SER A 80 9.02 -10.52 -6.09
C SER A 80 8.22 -10.95 -4.85
N LYS A 81 7.10 -10.30 -4.56
CA LYS A 81 6.28 -10.49 -3.35
C LYS A 81 4.78 -10.54 -3.71
N PRO A 82 4.32 -11.54 -4.47
CA PRO A 82 2.94 -11.60 -4.96
C PRO A 82 1.87 -11.68 -3.85
N ALA A 83 2.24 -12.14 -2.66
CA ALA A 83 1.36 -12.21 -1.48
C ALA A 83 1.24 -10.86 -0.74
N LEU A 84 2.11 -9.88 -1.01
CA LEU A 84 2.04 -8.56 -0.39
C LEU A 84 0.80 -7.83 -0.93
N ARG A 85 -0.06 -7.39 -0.02
CA ARG A 85 -1.22 -6.56 -0.36
C ARG A 85 -0.82 -5.09 -0.37
N ILE A 86 -1.20 -4.38 -1.42
CA ILE A 86 -0.85 -2.99 -1.66
C ILE A 86 -2.14 -2.20 -1.84
N ILE A 87 -2.32 -1.14 -1.05
CA ILE A 87 -3.37 -0.15 -1.26
C ILE A 87 -2.72 1.07 -1.90
N LEU A 88 -3.12 1.34 -3.14
CA LEU A 88 -2.73 2.49 -3.91
C LEU A 88 -3.76 3.60 -3.70
N TYR A 89 -3.37 4.69 -3.06
CA TYR A 89 -4.22 5.85 -2.86
C TYR A 89 -3.76 6.98 -3.79
N THR A 90 -4.61 7.44 -4.71
CA THR A 90 -4.24 8.46 -5.70
C THR A 90 -5.43 9.32 -6.11
N SER A 91 -5.20 10.58 -6.48
CA SER A 91 -6.25 11.44 -7.08
C SER A 91 -6.62 11.04 -8.52
N GLU A 92 -5.77 10.27 -9.21
CA GLU A 92 -5.90 9.98 -10.65
C GLU A 92 -5.96 8.47 -10.94
N SER A 93 -6.91 7.75 -10.35
CA SER A 93 -6.95 6.28 -10.38
C SER A 93 -6.86 5.68 -11.80
N ILE A 94 -7.61 6.21 -12.77
CA ILE A 94 -7.71 5.63 -14.13
C ILE A 94 -6.34 5.61 -14.85
N GLN A 95 -5.61 6.73 -14.86
CA GLN A 95 -4.28 6.78 -15.50
C GLN A 95 -3.28 5.83 -14.84
N TRP A 96 -3.38 5.65 -13.53
CA TRP A 96 -2.53 4.73 -12.78
C TRP A 96 -2.82 3.27 -13.09
N LEU A 97 -4.10 2.92 -13.29
CA LEU A 97 -4.49 1.58 -13.70
C LEU A 97 -3.94 1.22 -15.07
N GLU A 98 -4.04 2.15 -16.03
CA GLU A 98 -3.48 1.96 -17.38
C GLU A 98 -1.96 1.76 -17.34
N LYS A 99 -1.24 2.57 -16.57
CA LYS A 99 0.23 2.48 -16.42
C LYS A 99 0.67 1.20 -15.70
N LEU A 100 -0.06 0.78 -14.66
CA LEU A 100 0.21 -0.48 -13.97
C LEU A 100 -0.04 -1.69 -14.89
N ASN A 101 -1.09 -1.68 -15.70
CA ASN A 101 -1.36 -2.74 -16.67
C ASN A 101 -0.25 -2.85 -17.72
N LEU A 102 0.26 -1.72 -18.21
CA LEU A 102 1.38 -1.66 -19.15
C LEU A 102 2.66 -2.29 -18.56
N ILE A 103 3.01 -1.97 -17.32
CA ILE A 103 4.27 -2.41 -16.69
C ILE A 103 4.18 -3.84 -16.16
N THR A 104 3.01 -4.27 -15.72
CA THR A 104 2.79 -5.65 -15.25
C THR A 104 2.51 -6.63 -16.39
N GLY A 105 2.25 -6.14 -17.61
CA GLY A 105 1.95 -6.95 -18.78
C GLY A 105 0.64 -7.74 -18.66
N LYS A 106 -0.22 -7.36 -17.71
CA LYS A 106 -1.51 -8.01 -17.43
C LYS A 106 -2.62 -6.96 -17.55
N SER A 107 -3.69 -7.31 -18.26
CA SER A 107 -4.89 -6.46 -18.41
C SER A 107 -5.69 -6.32 -17.11
N LEU A 108 -5.40 -7.16 -16.13
CA LEU A 108 -6.03 -7.18 -14.81
C LEU A 108 -5.00 -6.79 -13.76
N ILE A 109 -5.31 -5.74 -13.03
CA ILE A 109 -4.61 -5.37 -11.79
C ILE A 109 -4.53 -6.63 -10.92
N PRO A 110 -3.36 -6.98 -10.37
CA PRO A 110 -3.25 -8.08 -9.45
C PRO A 110 -4.28 -7.94 -8.32
N VAL A 111 -4.96 -9.02 -7.92
CA VAL A 111 -5.91 -9.02 -6.79
C VAL A 111 -5.28 -8.48 -5.50
N SER A 112 -3.94 -8.51 -5.41
CA SER A 112 -3.17 -7.96 -4.31
C SER A 112 -3.00 -6.43 -4.34
N ILE A 113 -3.37 -5.73 -5.41
CA ILE A 113 -3.30 -4.26 -5.51
C ILE A 113 -4.72 -3.68 -5.57
N ILE A 114 -5.06 -2.87 -4.57
CA ILE A 114 -6.33 -2.15 -4.48
C ILE A 114 -6.07 -0.69 -4.81
N VAL A 115 -6.77 -0.12 -5.79
CA VAL A 115 -6.63 1.30 -6.15
C VAL A 115 -7.84 2.08 -5.69
N THR A 116 -7.61 3.17 -4.95
CA THR A 116 -8.68 4.05 -4.45
C THR A 116 -8.31 5.53 -4.57
N THR A 117 -9.34 6.37 -4.75
CA THR A 117 -9.24 7.83 -4.73
C THR A 117 -9.67 8.46 -3.42
N LYS A 118 -10.11 7.66 -2.44
CA LYS A 118 -10.63 8.15 -1.16
C LYS A 118 -9.83 7.57 -0.01
N ILE A 119 -9.37 8.46 0.87
CA ILE A 119 -8.63 8.08 2.08
C ILE A 119 -9.46 7.19 3.02
N ASN A 120 -10.77 7.44 3.10
CA ASN A 120 -11.69 6.62 3.90
C ASN A 120 -11.82 5.19 3.36
N ASP A 121 -11.67 5.00 2.04
CA ASP A 121 -11.67 3.66 1.46
C ASP A 121 -10.39 2.91 1.81
N VAL A 122 -9.26 3.59 2.04
CA VAL A 122 -8.06 2.95 2.60
C VAL A 122 -8.42 2.33 3.94
N VAL A 123 -8.97 3.11 4.87
CA VAL A 123 -9.37 2.63 6.21
C VAL A 123 -10.39 1.51 6.13
N ARG A 124 -11.40 1.63 5.26
CA ARG A 124 -12.43 0.62 5.06
C ARG A 124 -11.85 -0.70 4.54
N ASN A 125 -10.98 -0.66 3.53
CA ASN A 125 -10.31 -1.87 3.01
C ASN A 125 -9.41 -2.54 4.07
N LEU A 126 -8.86 -1.77 5.01
CA LEU A 126 -8.11 -2.35 6.13
C LEU A 126 -9.02 -3.14 7.09
N LEU A 127 -10.30 -2.75 7.24
CA LEU A 127 -11.26 -3.35 8.17
C LEU A 127 -12.10 -4.48 7.51
N GLU A 128 -12.57 -4.31 6.27
CA GLU A 128 -13.40 -5.27 5.51
C GLU A 128 -12.65 -6.57 5.17
N LEU A 129 -11.31 -6.61 5.25
CA LEU A 129 -10.53 -7.84 5.18
C LEU A 129 -10.88 -8.88 6.27
N LYS A 130 -11.74 -8.55 7.25
CA LYS A 130 -12.34 -9.50 8.19
C LYS A 130 -13.43 -10.40 7.57
N GLU A 131 -14.14 -9.95 6.54
CA GLU A 131 -15.36 -10.63 6.07
C GLU A 131 -15.13 -11.64 4.93
N LEU A 132 -13.99 -11.62 4.25
CA LEU A 132 -13.66 -12.58 3.19
C LEU A 132 -13.26 -13.98 3.69
N LYS A 133 -13.54 -14.30 4.96
CA LYS A 133 -13.32 -15.61 5.58
C LYS A 133 -14.55 -16.12 6.35
N ALA A 134 -15.76 -15.75 5.92
CA ALA A 134 -17.00 -16.42 6.32
C ALA A 134 -17.45 -17.38 5.21
#